data_AF-A0A2G9Z2J7-F1
#
_entry.id   AF-A0A2G9Z2J7-F1
#
_cell.length_a   1.000
_cell.length_b   1.000
_cell.length_c   1.000
_cell.angle_alpha   90.00
_cell.angle_beta   90.00
_cell.angle_gamma   90.00
#
_symmetry.space_group_name_H-M   'P 1'
#
loop_
_entity.id
_entity.type
_entity.pdbx_description
1 polymer ?
#
loop_
_entity_poly.entity_id
_entity_poly.type
_entity_poly.pdbx_seq_one_letter_code
_entity_poly.pdbx_strand_id
1 'polypeptide(L)'
;MNKKTKIILIIIGLLIVIAAASAYYKIMIRHDYVTEEQIDCDPTAEECFIWSCDPNATDEADKCTGDAETDVWYYKLAKRNAANVMLCDSDENEDCDPWECLPGEKDCSVTLCDDTNKLAQGAECSDPVKYNEANPEDEVVCAEDDTECAEEDLSAN
;
A
#
# COMPACT_ATOMS: atom_id res chain seq x y z
N MET A 1 45.62 -24.92 20.96
CA MET A 1 45.30 -24.21 19.70
C MET A 1 46.57 -23.56 19.16
N ASN A 2 46.95 -23.85 17.92
CA ASN A 2 48.20 -23.34 17.34
C ASN A 2 48.10 -21.83 17.07
N LYS A 3 49.21 -21.08 17.15
CA LYS A 3 49.25 -19.62 16.88
C LYS A 3 48.62 -19.28 15.53
N LYS A 4 48.87 -20.12 14.51
CA LYS A 4 48.29 -19.99 13.16
C LYS A 4 46.76 -20.12 13.16
N THR A 5 46.23 -21.13 13.86
CA THR A 5 44.78 -21.34 14.02
C THR A 5 44.11 -20.16 14.75
N LYS A 6 44.77 -19.60 15.78
CA LYS A 6 44.25 -18.43 16.51
C LYS A 6 44.14 -17.20 15.62
N ILE A 7 45.16 -16.94 14.78
CA ILE A 7 45.16 -15.81 13.83
C ILE A 7 44.03 -15.97 12.81
N ILE A 8 43.86 -17.16 12.25
CA ILE A 8 42.77 -17.44 11.28
C ILE A 8 41.40 -17.19 11.91
N LEU A 9 41.17 -17.66 13.14
CA LEU A 9 39.90 -17.44 13.84
C LEU A 9 39.63 -15.95 14.12
N ILE A 10 40.66 -15.17 14.44
CA ILE A 10 40.52 -13.72 14.62
C ILE A 10 40.14 -13.04 13.30
N ILE A 11 40.78 -13.42 12.19
CA ILE A 11 40.47 -12.85 10.87
C ILE A 11 39.04 -13.18 10.46
N ILE A 12 38.62 -14.44 10.63
CA ILE A 12 37.24 -14.86 10.34
C ILE A 12 36.25 -14.09 11.22
N GLY A 13 36.53 -13.96 12.52
CA GLY A 13 35.70 -13.16 13.43
C GLY A 13 35.57 -11.70 12.99
N LEU A 14 36.68 -11.06 12.59
CA LEU A 14 36.67 -9.71 12.06
C LEU A 14 35.86 -9.58 10.76
N LEU A 15 36.00 -10.54 9.84
CA LEU A 15 35.22 -10.54 8.60
C LEU A 15 33.72 -10.65 8.88
N ILE A 16 33.31 -11.49 9.83
CA ILE A 16 31.91 -11.62 10.22
C ILE A 16 31.39 -10.30 10.80
N VAL A 17 32.15 -9.67 11.70
CA VAL A 17 31.75 -8.38 12.31
C VAL A 17 31.64 -7.29 11.25
N ILE A 18 32.60 -7.20 10.32
CA ILE A 18 32.56 -6.22 9.23
C ILE A 18 31.37 -6.47 8.31
N ALA A 19 31.09 -7.73 7.96
CA ALA A 19 29.94 -8.09 7.13
C ALA A 19 28.63 -7.70 7.83
N ALA A 20 28.46 -8.07 9.11
CA ALA A 20 27.28 -7.73 9.90
C ALA A 20 27.09 -6.22 10.04
N ALA A 21 28.17 -5.47 10.35
CA ALA A 21 28.12 -4.02 10.44
C ALA A 21 27.74 -3.36 9.09
N SER A 22 28.26 -3.89 7.98
CA SER A 22 27.92 -3.39 6.64
C SER A 22 26.46 -3.64 6.28
N ALA A 23 25.91 -4.80 6.64
CA ALA A 23 24.50 -5.13 6.41
C ALA A 23 23.59 -4.26 7.29
N TYR A 24 23.91 -4.12 8.58
CA TYR A 24 23.19 -3.26 9.51
C TYR A 24 23.14 -1.81 9.02
N TYR A 25 24.28 -1.28 8.57
CA TYR A 25 24.35 0.09 8.05
C TYR A 25 23.49 0.28 6.79
N LYS A 26 23.45 -0.69 5.88
CA LYS A 26 22.60 -0.60 4.67
C LYS A 26 21.12 -0.64 5.00
N ILE A 27 20.71 -1.59 5.85
CA ILE A 27 19.29 -1.84 6.13
C ILE A 27 18.76 -0.81 7.14
N MET A 28 19.40 -0.65 8.30
CA MET A 28 18.84 0.14 9.40
C MET A 28 19.16 1.64 9.34
N ILE A 29 20.18 2.05 8.58
CA ILE A 29 20.61 3.45 8.54
C ILE A 29 20.35 4.07 7.17
N ARG A 30 20.69 3.37 6.10
CA ARG A 30 20.42 3.87 4.74
C ARG A 30 19.04 3.50 4.20
N HIS A 31 18.34 2.57 4.83
CA HIS A 31 17.10 1.99 4.32
C HIS A 31 17.19 1.59 2.84
N ASP A 32 18.35 1.04 2.43
CA ASP A 32 18.67 0.69 1.05
C ASP A 32 18.05 -0.67 0.67
N TYR A 33 16.70 -0.71 0.70
CA TYR A 33 15.87 -1.84 0.31
C TYR A 33 14.54 -1.35 -0.24
N VAL A 34 13.90 -2.16 -1.09
CA VAL A 34 12.58 -1.87 -1.67
C VAL A 34 11.51 -2.51 -0.80
N THR A 35 10.51 -1.74 -0.42
CA THR A 35 9.29 -2.20 0.25
C THR A 35 8.17 -2.33 -0.76
N GLU A 36 7.28 -3.30 -0.55
CA GLU A 36 6.04 -3.49 -1.29
C GLU A 36 4.91 -3.43 -0.24
N GLU A 37 3.94 -2.54 -0.44
CA GLU A 37 2.78 -2.40 0.42
C GLU A 37 1.48 -2.34 -0.39
N GLN A 38 0.39 -2.74 0.25
CA GLN A 38 -0.96 -2.61 -0.27
C GLN A 38 -1.45 -1.21 0.10
N ILE A 39 -1.81 -0.42 -0.91
CA ILE A 39 -2.37 0.91 -0.75
C ILE A 39 -3.78 0.97 -1.35
N ASP A 40 -4.55 1.97 -0.94
CA ASP A 40 -5.90 2.17 -1.46
C ASP A 40 -5.90 2.35 -2.98
N CYS A 41 -6.89 1.73 -3.60
CA CYS A 41 -7.10 1.77 -5.05
C CYS A 41 -8.54 2.17 -5.32
N ASP A 42 -8.74 3.10 -6.25
CA ASP A 42 -10.06 3.59 -6.61
C ASP A 42 -10.71 2.63 -7.63
N PRO A 43 -11.70 1.82 -7.24
CA PRO A 43 -12.32 0.86 -8.15
C PRO A 43 -13.18 1.51 -9.23
N THR A 44 -13.48 2.82 -9.14
CA THR A 44 -14.26 3.55 -10.16
C THR A 44 -13.41 3.93 -11.38
N ALA A 45 -12.09 4.06 -11.18
CA ALA A 45 -11.15 4.55 -12.18
C ALA A 45 -10.03 3.55 -12.51
N GLU A 46 -9.65 2.67 -11.57
CA GLU A 46 -8.49 1.77 -11.67
C GLU A 46 -8.88 0.28 -11.56
N GLU A 47 -8.11 -0.60 -12.22
CA GLU A 47 -8.22 -2.05 -12.07
C GLU A 47 -7.49 -2.50 -10.79
N CYS A 48 -8.25 -2.64 -9.70
CA CYS A 48 -7.75 -2.93 -8.36
C CYS A 48 -7.73 -4.44 -8.06
N PHE A 49 -6.88 -4.87 -7.15
CA PHE A 49 -6.99 -6.19 -6.54
C PHE A 49 -8.14 -6.20 -5.53
N ILE A 50 -8.88 -7.29 -5.49
CA ILE A 50 -10.01 -7.48 -4.57
C ILE A 50 -9.55 -8.40 -3.44
N TRP A 51 -9.69 -7.92 -2.22
CA TRP A 51 -9.66 -8.75 -1.02
C TRP A 51 -11.05 -8.84 -0.41
N SER A 52 -11.46 -10.03 -0.01
CA SER A 52 -12.75 -10.27 0.65
C SER A 52 -12.52 -11.03 1.95
N CYS A 53 -13.27 -10.67 2.99
CA CYS A 53 -13.25 -11.38 4.27
C CYS A 53 -13.59 -12.89 4.10
N ASP A 54 -13.09 -13.73 5.01
CA ASP A 54 -13.46 -15.14 5.05
C ASP A 54 -14.57 -15.35 6.10
N PRO A 55 -15.78 -15.79 5.72
CA PRO A 55 -16.86 -16.04 6.66
C PRO A 55 -16.56 -17.17 7.67
N ASN A 56 -15.54 -18.00 7.41
CA ASN A 56 -15.09 -19.05 8.31
C ASN A 56 -13.85 -18.68 9.12
N ALA A 57 -13.35 -17.44 8.99
CA ALA A 57 -12.20 -16.97 9.76
C ALA A 57 -12.45 -17.10 11.26
N THR A 58 -11.45 -17.57 11.98
CA THR A 58 -11.48 -17.61 13.44
C THR A 58 -11.06 -16.29 14.08
N ASP A 59 -10.29 -15.49 13.34
CA ASP A 59 -9.77 -14.20 13.77
C ASP A 59 -10.77 -13.08 13.45
N GLU A 60 -11.05 -12.22 14.43
CA GLU A 60 -12.05 -11.15 14.30
C GLU A 60 -11.71 -10.12 13.21
N ALA A 61 -10.44 -10.01 12.81
CA ALA A 61 -10.00 -9.11 11.75
C ALA A 61 -10.37 -9.57 10.33
N ASP A 62 -10.54 -10.89 10.14
CA ASP A 62 -10.82 -11.49 8.84
C ASP A 62 -12.27 -12.01 8.73
N LYS A 63 -13.05 -11.87 9.82
CA LYS A 63 -14.46 -12.25 9.85
C LYS A 63 -15.30 -11.21 9.11
N CYS A 64 -16.16 -11.72 8.23
CA CYS A 64 -17.19 -10.91 7.60
C CYS A 64 -18.16 -10.36 8.64
N THR A 65 -18.39 -9.06 8.55
CA THR A 65 -19.35 -8.31 9.38
C THR A 65 -20.77 -8.45 8.86
N GLY A 66 -20.94 -8.86 7.59
CA GLY A 66 -22.21 -8.97 6.89
C GLY A 66 -22.57 -7.70 6.11
N ASP A 67 -21.70 -6.70 6.10
CA ASP A 67 -21.81 -5.48 5.30
C ASP A 67 -20.77 -5.49 4.18
N ALA A 68 -21.24 -5.41 2.94
CA ALA A 68 -20.42 -5.58 1.75
C ALA A 68 -19.33 -4.49 1.60
N GLU A 69 -19.58 -3.27 2.09
CA GLU A 69 -18.59 -2.18 2.01
C GLU A 69 -17.40 -2.40 2.95
N THR A 70 -17.62 -3.05 4.08
CA THR A 70 -16.58 -3.38 5.05
C THR A 70 -16.04 -4.79 4.91
N ASP A 71 -16.63 -5.61 4.03
CA ASP A 71 -16.27 -7.01 3.81
C ASP A 71 -15.46 -7.19 2.51
N VAL A 72 -15.34 -6.14 1.69
CA VAL A 72 -14.60 -6.11 0.42
C VAL A 72 -13.70 -4.88 0.37
N TRP A 73 -12.43 -5.09 0.04
CA TRP A 73 -11.43 -4.03 -0.08
C TRP A 73 -10.75 -4.06 -1.44
N TYR A 74 -10.55 -2.88 -2.00
CA TYR A 74 -9.88 -2.66 -3.28
C TYR A 74 -8.51 -2.06 -3.05
N TYR A 75 -7.47 -2.76 -3.46
CA TYR A 75 -6.09 -2.33 -3.22
C TYR A 75 -5.24 -2.41 -4.46
N LYS A 76 -4.12 -1.69 -4.46
CA LYS A 76 -3.04 -1.79 -5.44
C LYS A 76 -1.71 -1.94 -4.71
N LEU A 77 -0.70 -2.41 -5.43
CA LEU A 77 0.61 -2.67 -4.82
C LEU A 77 1.57 -1.54 -5.18
N ALA A 78 2.02 -0.82 -4.16
CA ALA A 78 3.05 0.20 -4.30
C ALA A 78 4.41 -0.38 -3.92
N LYS A 79 5.41 -0.16 -4.77
CA LYS A 79 6.81 -0.44 -4.49
C LYS A 79 7.57 0.85 -4.42
N ARG A 80 8.39 0.99 -3.38
CA ARG A 80 9.25 2.16 -3.21
C ARG A 80 10.53 1.78 -2.48
N ASN A 81 11.61 2.53 -2.73
CA ASN A 81 12.80 2.44 -1.88
C ASN A 81 12.47 3.00 -0.49
N ALA A 82 12.72 2.22 0.57
CA ALA A 82 12.42 2.60 1.94
C ALA A 82 13.15 3.88 2.40
N ALA A 83 14.26 4.25 1.75
CA ALA A 83 14.95 5.51 2.00
C ALA A 83 14.16 6.75 1.55
N ASN A 84 13.20 6.58 0.63
CA ASN A 84 12.40 7.66 0.05
C ASN A 84 10.96 7.68 0.58
N VAL A 85 10.54 6.67 1.35
CA VAL A 85 9.23 6.68 2.01
C VAL A 85 9.24 7.80 3.06
N MET A 86 8.41 8.81 2.86
CA MET A 86 8.31 9.92 3.80
C MET A 86 7.64 9.46 5.11
N LEU A 87 8.10 10.00 6.23
CA LEU A 87 7.46 9.80 7.51
C LEU A 87 6.23 10.71 7.57
N CYS A 88 5.06 10.14 7.29
CA CYS A 88 3.79 10.80 7.48
C CYS A 88 3.39 10.72 8.95
N ASP A 89 3.20 11.88 9.58
CA ASP A 89 2.56 11.98 10.88
C ASP A 89 1.10 12.36 10.65
N SER A 90 0.20 11.40 10.92
CA SER A 90 -1.24 11.56 10.75
C SER A 90 -1.83 12.67 11.64
N ASP A 91 -1.12 13.08 12.69
CA ASP A 91 -1.55 14.20 13.55
C ASP A 91 -1.18 15.58 12.96
N GLU A 92 -0.22 15.66 12.04
CA GLU A 92 0.29 16.92 11.49
C GLU A 92 -0.08 17.16 10.01
N ASN A 93 -0.27 16.12 9.19
CA ASN A 93 -0.69 16.25 7.79
C ASN A 93 -1.56 15.07 7.34
N GLU A 94 -2.84 15.33 7.12
CA GLU A 94 -3.80 14.35 6.58
C GLU A 94 -3.53 14.02 5.10
N ASP A 95 -3.00 14.97 4.31
CA ASP A 95 -2.71 14.80 2.87
C ASP A 95 -1.35 14.14 2.58
N CYS A 96 -0.72 13.52 3.57
CA CYS A 96 0.57 12.90 3.38
C CYS A 96 0.40 11.52 2.72
N ASP A 97 0.72 11.41 1.43
CA ASP A 97 0.81 10.13 0.73
C ASP A 97 2.27 9.62 0.68
N PRO A 98 2.64 8.66 1.55
CA PRO A 98 4.00 8.15 1.60
C PRO A 98 4.38 7.28 0.39
N TRP A 99 3.41 6.93 -0.46
CA TRP A 99 3.58 6.04 -1.61
C TRP A 99 3.53 6.77 -2.96
N GLU A 100 3.30 8.09 -2.97
CA GLU A 100 3.38 8.89 -4.19
C GLU A 100 4.82 8.89 -4.75
N CYS A 101 4.95 8.42 -5.99
CA CYS A 101 6.22 8.37 -6.71
C CYS A 101 6.59 9.74 -7.30
N LEU A 102 7.78 10.25 -6.96
CA LEU A 102 8.27 11.47 -7.59
C LEU A 102 8.72 11.22 -9.05
N PRO A 103 8.62 12.22 -9.95
CA PRO A 103 9.07 12.06 -11.33
C PRO A 103 10.54 11.64 -11.43
N GLY A 104 10.78 10.47 -12.02
CA GLY A 104 12.14 9.92 -12.20
C GLY A 104 12.74 9.26 -10.95
N GLU A 105 11.93 9.01 -9.92
CA GLU A 105 12.34 8.25 -8.75
C GLU A 105 12.73 6.81 -9.14
N LYS A 106 13.90 6.37 -8.71
CA LYS A 106 14.33 4.98 -8.89
C LYS A 106 13.64 4.07 -7.90
N ASP A 107 13.31 2.88 -8.37
CA ASP A 107 12.70 1.81 -7.57
C ASP A 107 11.34 2.21 -6.98
N CYS A 108 10.60 3.10 -7.66
CA CYS A 108 9.22 3.45 -7.36
C CYS A 108 8.29 2.97 -8.48
N SER A 109 7.27 2.18 -8.15
CA SER A 109 6.28 1.70 -9.12
C SER A 109 4.98 1.31 -8.44
N VAL A 110 3.85 1.63 -9.08
CA VAL A 110 2.53 1.12 -8.71
C VAL A 110 2.16 -0.02 -9.65
N THR A 111 1.69 -1.12 -9.08
CA THR A 111 1.24 -2.32 -9.80
C THR A 111 -0.27 -2.45 -9.59
N LEU A 112 -1.00 -2.35 -10.69
CA LEU A 112 -2.44 -2.61 -10.75
C LEU A 112 -2.73 -4.09 -10.99
N CYS A 113 -3.99 -4.47 -10.82
CA CYS A 113 -4.41 -5.83 -11.07
C CYS A 113 -4.50 -6.10 -12.58
N ASP A 114 -3.72 -7.07 -13.05
CA ASP A 114 -3.78 -7.55 -14.43
C ASP A 114 -3.77 -9.09 -14.45
N ASP A 115 -3.95 -9.69 -15.62
CA ASP A 115 -3.97 -11.16 -15.78
C ASP A 115 -2.71 -11.87 -15.26
N THR A 116 -1.57 -11.18 -15.23
CA THR A 116 -0.29 -11.70 -14.74
C THR A 116 -0.19 -11.53 -13.23
N ASN A 117 -0.50 -10.35 -12.72
CA ASN A 117 -0.31 -10.00 -11.31
C ASN A 117 -1.38 -10.65 -10.43
N LYS A 118 -2.60 -10.83 -10.93
CA LYS A 118 -3.68 -11.50 -10.18
C LYS A 118 -3.31 -12.93 -9.80
N LEU A 119 -2.61 -13.65 -10.70
CA LEU A 119 -2.13 -15.02 -10.44
C LEU A 119 -1.00 -15.03 -9.42
N ALA A 120 -0.13 -14.01 -9.43
CA ALA A 120 0.95 -13.88 -8.48
C ALA A 120 0.45 -13.56 -7.06
N GLN A 121 -0.60 -12.75 -6.96
CA GLN A 121 -1.22 -12.35 -5.70
C GLN A 121 -2.29 -13.34 -5.21
N GLY A 122 -2.76 -14.25 -6.07
CA GLY A 122 -3.87 -15.15 -5.74
C GLY A 122 -5.19 -14.39 -5.48
N ALA A 123 -5.34 -13.23 -6.10
CA ALA A 123 -6.47 -12.31 -5.92
C ALA A 123 -7.29 -12.18 -7.22
N GLU A 124 -8.49 -11.61 -7.11
CA GLU A 124 -9.32 -11.23 -8.24
C GLU A 124 -9.14 -9.75 -8.57
N CYS A 125 -9.44 -9.35 -9.82
CA CYS A 125 -9.38 -7.95 -10.23
C CYS A 125 -10.77 -7.33 -10.27
N SER A 126 -10.88 -6.06 -9.85
CA SER A 126 -12.04 -5.23 -10.12
C SER A 126 -12.10 -4.85 -11.60
N ASP A 127 -13.31 -4.52 -12.05
CA ASP A 127 -13.57 -3.98 -13.38
C ASP A 127 -14.31 -2.66 -13.16
N PRO A 128 -13.69 -1.50 -13.46
CA PRO A 128 -14.28 -0.20 -13.21
C PRO A 128 -15.66 -0.01 -13.85
N VAL A 129 -15.86 -0.57 -15.04
CA VAL A 129 -17.16 -0.47 -15.74
C VAL A 129 -18.22 -1.23 -14.96
N LYS A 130 -17.91 -2.46 -14.54
CA LYS A 130 -18.86 -3.26 -13.74
C LYS A 130 -19.07 -2.67 -12.35
N TYR A 131 -18.02 -2.10 -11.74
CA TYR A 131 -18.11 -1.47 -10.44
C TYR A 131 -19.04 -0.25 -10.49
N ASN A 132 -18.88 0.62 -11.48
CA ASN A 132 -19.72 1.80 -11.68
C ASN A 132 -21.16 1.45 -12.09
N GLU A 133 -21.38 0.34 -12.81
CA GLU A 133 -22.73 -0.17 -13.10
C GLU A 133 -23.44 -0.70 -11.84
N ALA A 134 -22.69 -1.31 -10.92
CA ALA A 134 -23.22 -1.85 -9.66
C ALA A 134 -23.37 -0.77 -8.58
N ASN A 135 -22.56 0.29 -8.65
CA ASN A 135 -22.53 1.43 -7.75
C ASN A 135 -22.67 2.71 -8.59
N PRO A 136 -23.86 2.97 -9.16
CA PRO A 136 -24.07 4.23 -9.86
C PRO A 136 -23.83 5.37 -8.87
N GLU A 137 -23.07 6.39 -9.28
CA GLU A 137 -22.93 7.61 -8.49
C GLU A 137 -24.34 8.13 -8.18
N ASP A 138 -24.66 8.30 -6.90
CA ASP A 138 -25.88 8.96 -6.50
C ASP A 138 -25.81 10.39 -7.03
N GLU A 139 -26.45 10.65 -8.19
CA GLU A 139 -26.76 12.02 -8.57
C GLU A 139 -27.49 12.63 -7.38
N VAL A 140 -26.91 13.67 -6.78
CA VAL A 140 -27.57 14.46 -5.74
C VAL A 140 -28.78 15.10 -6.40
N VAL A 141 -29.91 14.38 -6.41
CA VAL A 141 -31.20 14.93 -6.81
C VAL A 141 -31.63 15.80 -5.66
N CYS A 142 -31.19 17.07 -5.68
CA CYS A 142 -31.71 18.09 -4.80
C CYS A 142 -33.23 18.11 -4.99
N ALA A 143 -33.98 17.70 -3.97
CA ALA A 143 -35.41 17.94 -3.96
C ALA A 143 -35.61 19.46 -4.04
N GLU A 144 -36.53 19.94 -4.88
CA GLU A 144 -36.79 21.38 -5.11
C GLU A 144 -37.19 22.17 -3.83
N ASP A 145 -37.30 21.52 -2.68
CA ASP A 145 -37.67 22.06 -1.36
C ASP A 145 -36.45 22.24 -0.43
N ASP A 146 -35.32 21.57 -0.67
CA ASP A 146 -34.26 21.47 0.32
C ASP A 146 -33.33 22.70 0.31
N THR A 147 -33.69 23.71 1.12
CA THR A 147 -32.98 24.99 1.22
C THR A 147 -31.55 24.90 1.75
N GLU A 148 -31.11 23.76 2.29
CA GLU A 148 -29.73 23.57 2.75
C GLU A 148 -28.74 23.27 1.61
N CYS A 149 -29.19 22.74 0.47
CA CYS A 149 -28.32 22.48 -0.69
C CYS A 149 -28.06 23.72 -1.58
N ALA A 150 -28.74 24.85 -1.33
CA ALA A 150 -28.63 26.04 -2.18
C ALA A 150 -27.40 26.92 -1.89
N GLU A 151 -26.68 26.69 -0.80
CA GLU A 151 -25.55 27.55 -0.40
C GLU A 151 -24.18 27.08 -0.93
N GLU A 152 -24.02 25.79 -1.31
CA GLU A 152 -22.73 25.30 -1.82
C GLU A 152 -22.47 25.69 -3.29
N ASP A 153 -23.51 25.85 -4.10
CA ASP A 153 -23.39 26.23 -5.52
C ASP A 153 -23.05 27.72 -5.77
N LEU A 154 -23.06 28.57 -4.72
CA LEU A 154 -22.77 30.00 -4.84
C LEU A 154 -21.36 30.41 -4.37
N SER A 155 -20.56 29.47 -3.85
CA SER A 155 -19.17 29.75 -3.46
C SER A 155 -18.12 29.36 -4.49
N ALA A 156 -18.51 28.62 -5.54
CA ALA A 156 -17.61 28.14 -6.60
C ALA A 156 -17.61 29.03 -7.86
N ASN A 157 -17.58 30.37 -7.71
CA ASN A 157 -17.33 31.29 -8.83
C ASN A 157 -16.25 32.33 -8.51
#